data_AF-E2BSB6-F1
#
_entry.id   AF-E2BSB6-F1
#
_cell.length_a   1.000
_cell.length_b   1.000
_cell.length_c   1.000
_cell.angle_alpha   90.00
_cell.angle_beta   90.00
_cell.angle_gamma   90.00
#
_symmetry.space_group_name_H-M   'P 1'
#
loop_
_entity.id
_entity.type
_entity.pdbx_description
1 polymer ?
#
loop_
_entity_poly.entity_id
_entity_poly.type
_entity_poly.pdbx_seq_one_letter_code
_entity_poly.pdbx_strand_id
1 'polypeptide(L)'
;MVMKNLMFYCVINMETFIFCFAGEYISSKSREIGEAAYNSPWYQSKFHSRMILFMIMRSQHQLTITMGKFMDLSLERFSTITKASASYMSVLLAMY
;
A
#
# COMPACT_ATOMS: atom_id res chain seq x y z
N MET A 1 -23.93 -22.67 -11.04
CA MET A 1 -22.81 -22.93 -10.11
C MET A 1 -21.60 -22.04 -10.44
N VAL A 2 -21.09 -22.07 -11.68
CA VAL A 2 -19.94 -21.25 -12.13
C VAL A 2 -20.14 -19.75 -11.93
N MET A 3 -21.29 -19.20 -12.35
CA MET A 3 -21.57 -17.76 -12.24
C MET A 3 -21.55 -17.25 -10.79
N LYS A 4 -21.98 -18.08 -9.82
CA LYS A 4 -21.94 -17.76 -8.40
C LYS A 4 -20.49 -17.68 -7.88
N ASN A 5 -19.66 -18.65 -8.25
CA ASN A 5 -18.24 -18.68 -7.87
C ASN A 5 -17.46 -17.49 -8.45
N LEU A 6 -17.78 -17.11 -9.70
CA LEU A 6 -17.22 -15.94 -10.36
C LEU A 6 -17.58 -14.64 -9.61
N MET A 7 -18.84 -14.48 -9.20
CA MET A 7 -19.24 -13.32 -8.40
C MET A 7 -18.50 -13.26 -7.05
N PHE A 8 -18.40 -14.38 -6.32
CA PHE A 8 -17.64 -14.41 -5.07
C PHE A 8 -16.17 -14.03 -5.26
N TYR A 9 -15.52 -14.56 -6.31
CA TYR A 9 -14.15 -14.20 -6.64
C TYR A 9 -14.00 -12.71 -6.95
N CYS A 10 -14.91 -12.12 -7.73
CA CYS A 10 -14.89 -10.69 -8.03
C CYS A 10 -15.05 -9.82 -6.77
N VAL A 11 -15.96 -10.18 -5.86
CA VAL A 11 -16.17 -9.42 -4.62
C VAL A 11 -14.91 -9.43 -3.75
N ILE A 12 -14.31 -10.60 -3.53
CA ILE A 12 -13.10 -10.73 -2.70
C ILE A 12 -11.93 -9.93 -3.29
N ASN A 13 -11.76 -9.98 -4.62
CA ASN A 13 -10.73 -9.19 -5.30
C ASN A 13 -10.98 -7.69 -5.21
N MET A 14 -12.24 -7.26 -5.26
CA MET A 14 -12.61 -5.85 -5.11
C MET A 14 -12.34 -5.36 -3.69
N GLU A 15 -12.70 -6.13 -2.66
CA GLU A 15 -12.39 -5.80 -1.27
C GLU A 15 -10.88 -5.68 -1.04
N THR A 16 -10.10 -6.67 -1.49
CA THR A 16 -8.63 -6.62 -1.38
C THR A 16 -8.03 -5.44 -2.15
N PHE A 17 -8.57 -5.10 -3.32
CA PHE A 17 -8.16 -3.92 -4.07
C PHE A 17 -8.40 -2.62 -3.27
N ILE A 18 -9.57 -2.46 -2.64
CA ILE A 18 -9.89 -1.29 -1.81
C ILE A 18 -8.91 -1.15 -0.65
N PHE A 19 -8.58 -2.24 0.05
CA PHE A 19 -7.61 -2.21 1.14
C PHE A 19 -6.20 -1.84 0.67
N CYS A 20 -5.72 -2.43 -0.43
CA CYS A 20 -4.42 -2.10 -1.01
C CYS A 20 -4.36 -0.65 -1.49
N PHE A 21 -5.44 -0.14 -2.10
CA PHE A 21 -5.53 1.25 -2.53
C PHE A 21 -5.49 2.22 -1.35
N ALA A 22 -6.25 1.95 -0.28
CA ALA A 22 -6.24 2.77 0.92
C ALA A 22 -4.86 2.78 1.61
N GLY A 23 -4.19 1.61 1.67
CA GLY A 23 -2.83 1.49 2.20
C GLY A 23 -1.82 2.33 1.42
N GLU A 24 -1.84 2.24 0.09
CA GLU A 24 -1.00 3.05 -0.80
C GLU A 24 -1.28 4.55 -0.64
N TYR A 25 -2.56 4.94 -0.58
CA TYR A 25 -2.96 6.33 -0.45
C TYR A 25 -2.45 6.96 0.86
N ILE A 26 -2.61 6.26 1.98
CA ILE A 26 -2.14 6.72 3.30
C ILE A 26 -0.61 6.79 3.31
N SER A 27 0.06 5.77 2.76
CA SER A 27 1.52 5.72 2.64
C SER A 27 2.06 6.90 1.82
N SER A 28 1.45 7.19 0.68
CA SER A 28 1.82 8.30 -0.19
C SER A 28 1.61 9.66 0.48
N LYS A 29 0.45 9.86 1.13
CA LYS A 29 0.17 11.11 1.86
C LYS A 29 1.10 11.32 3.06
N SER A 30 1.46 10.25 3.77
CA SER A 30 2.44 10.33 4.86
C SER A 30 3.81 10.82 4.36
N ARG A 31 4.22 10.41 3.15
CA ARG A 31 5.47 10.87 2.54
C ARG A 31 5.41 12.35 2.17
N GLU A 32 4.31 12.79 1.60
CA GLU A 32 4.08 14.20 1.22
C GLU A 32 4.12 15.13 2.45
N ILE A 33 3.58 14.69 3.59
CA ILE A 33 3.67 15.44 4.86
C ILE A 33 5.12 15.58 5.32
N GLY A 34 5.93 14.51 5.20
CA GLY A 34 7.36 14.53 5.51
C GLY A 34 8.15 15.50 4.63
N GLU A 35 7.87 15.50 3.33
CA GLU A 35 8.49 16.42 2.37
C GLU A 35 8.08 17.87 2.62
N ALA A 36 6.81 18.14 2.93
CA ALA A 36 6.34 19.46 3.29
C ALA A 36 6.99 19.98 4.59
N ALA A 37 7.15 19.10 5.59
CA ALA A 37 7.86 19.43 6.83
C ALA A 37 9.34 19.75 6.56
N TYR A 38 10.01 19.00 5.69
CA TYR A 38 11.39 19.24 5.29
C TYR A 38 11.57 20.58 4.56
N ASN A 39 10.65 20.93 3.66
CA ASN A 39 10.67 22.17 2.88
C ASN A 39 10.29 23.42 3.69
N SER A 40 9.79 23.25 4.92
CA SER A 40 9.53 24.40 5.80
C SER A 40 10.85 25.02 6.30
N PRO A 41 10.91 26.33 6.61
CA PRO A 41 12.11 26.97 7.16
C PRO A 41 12.29 26.64 8.66
N TRP A 42 12.23 25.35 9.02
CA TRP A 42 12.29 24.84 10.40
C TRP A 42 13.59 25.19 11.12
N TYR A 43 14.68 25.39 10.37
CA TYR A 43 15.99 25.80 10.88
C TYR A 43 16.02 27.23 11.43
N GLN A 44 15.05 28.08 11.04
CA GLN A 44 14.93 29.45 11.58
C GLN A 44 14.21 29.49 12.93
N SER A 45 13.47 28.44 13.30
CA SER A 45 12.72 28.37 14.56
C SER A 45 13.46 27.53 15.61
N LYS A 46 14.12 28.21 16.57
CA LYS A 46 14.89 27.57 17.66
C LYS A 46 14.05 26.66 18.57
N PHE A 47 12.74 26.92 18.71
CA PHE A 47 11.87 26.16 19.61
C PHE A 47 11.26 24.91 18.97
N HIS A 48 11.14 24.84 17.65
CA HIS A 48 10.40 23.77 16.96
C HIS A 48 11.29 22.89 16.07
N SER A 49 12.56 23.27 15.86
CA SER A 49 13.51 22.53 15.04
C SER A 49 13.64 21.06 15.43
N ARG A 50 13.74 20.74 16.73
CA ARG A 50 13.82 19.35 17.22
C ARG A 50 12.55 18.55 16.94
N MET A 51 11.37 19.14 17.15
CA MET A 51 10.09 18.46 16.90
C MET A 51 9.91 18.16 15.41
N ILE A 52 10.26 19.12 14.54
CA ILE A 52 10.17 18.95 13.08
C ILE A 52 11.18 17.89 12.61
N LEU A 53 12.39 17.85 13.19
CA LEU A 53 13.38 16.80 12.89
C LEU A 53 12.85 15.39 13.24
N PHE A 54 12.21 15.24 14.41
CA PHE A 54 11.57 13.98 14.79
C PHE A 54 10.40 13.63 13.85
N MET A 55 9.63 14.61 13.40
CA MET A 55 8.53 14.42 12.45
C MET A 55 9.05 13.92 11.09
N ILE A 56 10.13 14.52 10.58
CA ILE A 56 10.79 14.11 9.34
C ILE A 56 11.34 12.68 9.47
N MET A 57 12.10 12.40 10.55
CA MET A 57 12.61 11.04 10.82
C MET A 57 11.49 9.99 10.92
N ARG A 58 10.37 10.35 11.55
CA ARG A 58 9.18 9.48 11.67
C ARG A 58 8.48 9.26 10.33
N SER A 59 8.41 10.27 9.48
CA SER A 59 7.78 10.18 8.14
C SER A 59 8.59 9.37 7.13
N GLN A 60 9.90 9.24 7.34
CA GLN A 60 10.75 8.35 6.53
C GLN A 60 10.42 6.88 6.76
N HIS A 61 9.94 6.52 7.95
CA HIS A 61 9.39 5.20 8.19
C HIS A 61 7.97 5.15 7.62
N GLN A 62 7.88 4.73 6.36
CA GLN A 62 6.62 4.60 5.63
C GLN A 62 5.57 3.94 6.53
N LEU A 63 4.40 4.57 6.65
CA LEU A 63 3.23 3.98 7.29
C LEU A 63 2.65 2.95 6.30
N THR A 64 3.39 1.86 6.07
CA THR A 64 2.88 0.73 5.32
C THR A 64 1.86 0.01 6.20
N ILE A 65 0.64 -0.13 5.69
CA ILE A 65 -0.34 -0.99 6.34
C ILE A 65 0.10 -2.42 6.04
N THR A 66 0.81 -3.04 6.98
CA THR A 66 1.24 -4.43 6.83
C THR A 66 0.10 -5.36 7.25
N MET A 67 -0.38 -6.19 6.33
CA MET A 67 -1.35 -7.24 6.66
C MET A 67 -0.65 -8.30 7.52
N GLY A 68 -1.04 -8.35 8.79
CA GLY A 68 -0.56 -9.35 9.75
C GLY A 68 0.96 -9.36 10.01
N LYS A 69 1.69 -8.25 9.75
CA LYS A 69 3.17 -8.18 9.80
C LYS A 69 3.93 -9.00 8.73
N PHE A 70 3.24 -9.68 7.82
CA PHE A 70 3.86 -10.53 6.80
C PHE A 70 3.98 -9.88 5.43
N MET A 71 3.09 -8.94 5.10
CA MET A 71 3.05 -8.34 3.76
C MET A 71 2.56 -6.90 3.79
N ASP A 72 3.28 -5.99 3.13
CA ASP A 72 2.83 -4.61 2.93
C ASP A 72 1.69 -4.58 1.90
N LEU A 73 0.58 -3.94 2.27
CA LEU A 73 -0.55 -3.72 1.38
C LEU A 73 -0.21 -2.60 0.39
N SER A 74 0.28 -2.98 -0.78
CA SER A 74 0.52 -2.07 -1.90
C SER A 74 -0.18 -2.55 -3.18
N LEU A 75 -0.49 -1.59 -4.06
CA LEU A 75 -1.06 -1.88 -5.38
C LEU A 75 -0.14 -2.75 -6.25
N GLU A 76 1.17 -2.58 -6.09
CA GLU A 76 2.18 -3.38 -6.78
C GLU A 76 2.11 -4.86 -6.36
N ARG A 77 1.94 -5.12 -5.06
CA ARG A 77 1.78 -6.48 -4.53
C ARG A 77 0.49 -7.11 -5.00
N PHE A 78 -0.62 -6.35 -4.99
CA PHE A 78 -1.89 -6.81 -5.56
C PHE A 78 -1.70 -7.25 -7.01
N SER A 79 -1.11 -6.42 -7.87
CA SER A 79 -0.86 -6.74 -9.29
C SER A 79 -0.02 -8.01 -9.46
N THR A 80 1.00 -8.20 -8.61
CA THR A 80 1.84 -9.40 -8.63
C THR A 80 1.04 -10.65 -8.31
N ILE A 81 0.18 -10.61 -7.29
CA ILE A 81 -0.70 -11.72 -6.91
C ILE A 81 -1.72 -12.02 -8.01
N THR A 82 -2.32 -11.00 -8.63
CA THR A 82 -3.28 -11.20 -9.74
C THR A 82 -2.59 -11.81 -10.96
N LYS A 83 -1.35 -11.38 -11.28
CA LYS A 83 -0.56 -11.97 -12.36
C LYS A 83 -0.20 -13.43 -12.08
N ALA A 84 0.24 -13.74 -10.85
CA ALA A 84 0.57 -15.11 -10.47
C ALA A 84 -0.65 -16.03 -10.56
N SER A 85 -1.80 -15.59 -10.05
CA SER A 85 -3.05 -16.35 -10.14
C SER A 85 -3.50 -16.56 -11.60
N ALA A 86 -3.42 -15.55 -12.46
CA ALA A 86 -3.66 -15.74 -13.90
C ALA A 86 -2.66 -16.72 -14.54
N SER A 87 -1.39 -16.67 -14.17
CA SER A 87 -0.37 -17.62 -14.65
C SER A 87 -0.70 -19.07 -14.24
N TYR A 88 -1.12 -19.30 -13.00
CA TYR A 88 -1.53 -20.64 -12.55
C TYR A 88 -2.76 -21.13 -13.32
N MET A 89 -3.74 -20.26 -13.58
CA MET A 89 -4.90 -20.59 -14.40
C MET A 89 -4.50 -20.96 -15.83
N SER A 90 -3.57 -20.23 -16.45
CA SER A 90 -3.06 -20.54 -17.79
C SER A 90 -2.34 -21.89 -17.84
N VAL A 91 -1.54 -22.22 -16.82
CA VAL A 91 -0.88 -23.54 -16.74
C VAL A 91 -1.90 -24.66 -16.60
N LEU A 92 -2.91 -24.50 -15.74
CA LEU A 92 -3.98 -25.48 -15.59
C LEU A 92 -4.77 -25.68 -16.88
N LEU A 93 -5.05 -24.59 -17.61
CA LEU A 93 -5.72 -24.65 -18.91
C LEU A 93 -4.86 -25.34 -19.98
N ALA A 94 -3.54 -25.20 -19.93
CA ALA A 94 -2.63 -25.83 -20.89
C ALA A 94 -2.37 -27.32 -20.58
N MET A 95 -2.51 -27.74 -19.32
CA MET A 95 -2.35 -29.12 -18.88
C MET A 95 -3.61 -29.98 -19.08
N TYR A 96 -4.77 -29.34 -19.19
CA TYR A 96 -6.06 -29.99 -19.44
C TYR A 96 -6.42 -29.93 -20.92
#